data_AF-A0A7C4NR28-F1
#
_entry.id   AF-A0A7C4NR28-F1
#
_cell.length_a   1.000
_cell.length_b   1.000
_cell.length_c   1.000
_cell.angle_alpha   90.00
_cell.angle_beta   90.00
_cell.angle_gamma   90.00
#
_symmetry.space_group_name_H-M   'P 1'
#
loop_
_entity.id
_entity.type
_entity.pdbx_description
1 polymer ?
#
loop_
_entity_poly.entity_id
_entity_poly.type
_entity_poly.pdbx_seq_one_letter_code
_entity_poly.pdbx_strand_id
1 'polypeptide(L)'
;MKELYSSSKEFEKIGKDLKENLKKNKENLQKVINSSSYLKHVNTEKVVLTFIEFYKAKGLKVKSFYKGWLIICPFHSDTDPSLGVYKDGGCWCFACRKLYKMEAVLRAYKFWLGEIPTDSILEPKISISKESNYKIVDLRHYFYTDGKKSYLRARIDYEEIETRKRTKEFYFYQPVFKEGKQELELVTGYVPLFLYHLLELQNKETVFYVEGEKCADALWDLGLPATTLPIGATPKITKDIIKALLPLQGKTVFVLPDNDEIGWSYARAITQALEKIGAVAKIVKVPELGEKSDVEDYIELLKIKGLTEEEIRQEILSLIEEEETVPFDKVSPKPIDWCIPDWIVNGQLNLIAGAPDVGKTRLAMVLASIKANGGSVWTAEGFKEVVPGKVIYYSVEDAKESLAYWCDKVGINRANMKINDMPSFFGILEEVK
;
A
#
# COMPACT_ATOMS: atom_id res chain seq x y z
N MET A 1 16.76 48.13 -23.75
CA MET A 1 16.05 47.95 -25.04
C MET A 1 16.71 46.88 -25.93
N LYS A 2 18.02 46.89 -26.19
CA LYS A 2 18.68 45.81 -26.97
C LYS A 2 18.66 44.44 -26.26
N GLU A 3 18.77 44.38 -24.94
CA GLU A 3 18.68 43.12 -24.16
C GLU A 3 17.26 42.53 -24.06
N LEU A 4 16.22 43.37 -24.20
CA LEU A 4 14.83 42.92 -24.28
C LEU A 4 14.46 42.39 -25.68
N TYR A 5 15.23 42.77 -26.70
CA TYR A 5 15.04 42.30 -28.08
C TYR A 5 15.78 40.98 -28.37
N SER A 6 16.88 40.70 -27.67
CA SER A 6 17.60 39.42 -27.77
C SER A 6 16.81 38.27 -27.14
N SER A 7 16.14 38.51 -25.99
CA SER A 7 15.28 37.51 -25.34
C SER A 7 14.03 37.20 -26.15
N SER A 8 13.44 38.18 -26.84
CA SER A 8 12.29 37.98 -27.76
C SER A 8 12.58 36.98 -28.88
N LYS A 9 13.79 37.00 -29.46
CA LYS A 9 14.17 36.05 -30.54
C LYS A 9 14.45 34.65 -30.01
N GLU A 10 14.96 34.50 -28.78
CA GLU A 10 15.10 33.21 -28.12
C GLU A 10 13.74 32.59 -27.77
N PHE A 11 12.77 33.38 -27.29
CA PHE A 11 11.40 32.91 -27.03
C PHE A 11 10.65 32.52 -28.30
N GLU A 12 10.86 33.21 -29.43
CA GLU A 12 10.30 32.80 -30.71
C GLU A 12 10.93 31.51 -31.25
N LYS A 13 12.23 31.29 -31.02
CA LYS A 13 12.93 30.06 -31.42
C LYS A 13 12.49 28.87 -30.57
N ILE A 14 12.43 29.03 -29.25
CA ILE A 14 11.88 28.05 -28.30
C ILE A 14 10.41 27.75 -28.63
N GLY A 15 9.61 28.77 -28.98
CA GLY A 15 8.22 28.61 -29.38
C GLY A 15 8.03 27.90 -30.73
N LYS A 16 8.97 28.06 -31.67
CA LYS A 16 8.98 27.31 -32.94
C LYS A 16 9.42 25.86 -32.73
N ASP A 17 10.47 25.61 -31.94
CA ASP A 17 10.96 24.27 -31.62
C ASP A 17 9.92 23.48 -30.79
N LEU A 18 9.21 24.15 -29.87
CA LEU A 18 8.07 23.57 -29.14
C LEU A 18 6.89 23.29 -30.07
N LYS A 19 6.57 24.17 -31.03
CA LYS A 19 5.50 23.94 -32.00
C LYS A 19 5.84 22.81 -32.97
N GLU A 20 7.08 22.68 -33.42
CA GLU A 20 7.53 21.56 -34.27
C GLU A 20 7.60 20.25 -33.50
N ASN A 21 8.07 20.24 -32.24
CA ASN A 21 8.02 19.05 -31.38
C ASN A 21 6.59 18.66 -31.02
N LEU A 22 5.70 19.63 -30.78
CA LEU A 22 4.27 19.36 -30.58
C LEU A 22 3.62 18.84 -31.86
N LYS A 23 4.03 19.29 -33.05
CA LYS A 23 3.52 18.79 -34.33
C LYS A 23 4.01 17.36 -34.62
N LYS A 24 5.30 17.08 -34.41
CA LYS A 24 5.88 15.73 -34.49
C LYS A 24 5.28 14.77 -33.47
N ASN A 25 5.05 15.22 -32.24
CA ASN A 25 4.37 14.43 -31.21
C ASN A 25 2.88 14.26 -31.52
N LYS A 26 2.21 15.23 -32.14
CA LYS A 26 0.82 15.06 -32.62
C LYS A 26 0.75 14.06 -33.76
N GLU A 27 1.69 14.09 -34.72
CA GLU A 27 1.72 13.14 -35.83
C GLU A 27 2.10 11.72 -35.38
N ASN A 28 2.99 11.59 -34.38
CA ASN A 28 3.30 10.30 -33.74
C ASN A 28 2.13 9.81 -32.87
N LEU A 29 1.46 10.68 -32.09
CA LEU A 29 0.24 10.32 -31.38
C LEU A 29 -0.87 9.93 -32.35
N GLN A 30 -1.05 10.65 -33.47
CA GLN A 30 -2.08 10.33 -34.45
C GLN A 30 -1.80 9.00 -35.15
N LYS A 31 -0.53 8.64 -35.40
CA LYS A 31 -0.13 7.32 -35.90
C LYS A 31 -0.39 6.19 -34.88
N VAL A 32 -0.14 6.44 -33.59
CA VAL A 32 -0.43 5.48 -32.49
C VAL A 32 -1.94 5.33 -32.23
N ILE A 33 -2.69 6.44 -32.31
CA ILE A 33 -4.15 6.49 -32.19
C ILE A 33 -4.81 5.78 -33.38
N ASN A 34 -4.27 5.94 -34.59
CA ASN A 34 -4.82 5.29 -35.78
C ASN A 34 -4.50 3.79 -35.89
N SER A 35 -3.59 3.25 -35.07
CA SER A 35 -3.28 1.81 -35.00
C SER A 35 -4.00 1.04 -33.88
N SER A 36 -4.75 1.73 -33.00
CA SER A 36 -5.53 1.10 -31.93
C SER A 36 -7.02 1.12 -32.28
N SER A 37 -7.51 0.06 -32.92
CA SER A 37 -8.92 -0.12 -33.26
C SER A 37 -9.85 -0.40 -32.06
N TYR A 38 -9.42 -0.10 -30.83
CA TYR A 38 -10.15 -0.48 -29.60
C TYR A 38 -10.75 0.69 -28.79
N LEU A 39 -10.70 1.92 -29.28
CA LEU A 39 -11.30 3.09 -28.63
C LEU A 39 -12.43 3.70 -29.48
N LYS A 40 -13.69 3.41 -29.11
CA LYS A 40 -14.84 4.29 -29.41
C LYS A 40 -15.64 4.55 -28.13
N HIS A 41 -15.33 5.70 -27.52
CA HIS A 41 -16.07 6.63 -26.64
C HIS A 41 -17.31 6.17 -25.82
N VAL A 42 -17.26 6.33 -24.49
CA VAL A 42 -18.43 6.71 -23.68
C VAL A 42 -18.66 8.21 -23.90
N ASN A 43 -19.84 8.60 -24.36
CA ASN A 43 -20.16 9.99 -24.67
C ASN A 43 -20.67 10.70 -23.40
N THR A 44 -19.85 11.59 -22.80
CA THR A 44 -20.18 12.35 -21.58
C THR A 44 -21.48 13.15 -21.69
N GLU A 45 -21.79 13.71 -22.86
CA GLU A 45 -23.07 14.40 -23.07
C GLU A 45 -24.25 13.44 -22.95
N LYS A 46 -24.10 12.22 -23.49
CA LYS A 46 -25.12 11.17 -23.35
C LYS A 46 -25.36 10.80 -21.89
N VAL A 47 -24.29 10.69 -21.09
CA VAL A 47 -24.39 10.45 -19.64
C VAL A 47 -25.23 11.51 -18.94
N VAL A 48 -24.90 12.78 -19.18
CA VAL A 48 -25.57 13.92 -18.53
C VAL A 48 -27.05 13.95 -18.93
N LEU A 49 -27.35 13.73 -20.21
CA LEU A 49 -28.74 13.71 -20.70
C LEU A 49 -29.54 12.58 -20.03
N THR A 50 -29.00 11.36 -19.98
CA THR A 50 -29.67 10.21 -19.33
C THR A 50 -29.84 10.45 -17.83
N PHE A 51 -28.87 11.07 -17.17
CA PHE A 51 -29.00 11.44 -15.75
C PHE A 51 -30.13 12.43 -15.50
N ILE A 52 -30.27 13.45 -16.33
CA ILE A 52 -31.34 14.45 -16.19
C ILE A 52 -32.71 13.83 -16.46
N GLU A 53 -32.82 12.88 -17.39
CA GLU A 53 -34.05 12.11 -17.61
C GLU A 53 -34.44 11.27 -16.39
N PHE A 54 -33.49 10.51 -15.84
CA PHE A 54 -33.67 9.79 -14.57
C PHE A 54 -34.11 10.70 -13.43
N TYR A 55 -33.46 11.86 -13.30
CA TYR A 55 -33.74 12.82 -12.24
C TYR A 55 -35.17 13.35 -12.31
N LYS A 56 -35.66 13.65 -13.54
CA LYS A 56 -37.05 14.05 -13.78
C LYS A 56 -38.03 12.91 -13.49
N ALA A 57 -37.68 11.66 -13.83
CA ALA A 57 -38.53 10.50 -13.59
C ALA A 57 -38.80 10.24 -12.09
N LYS A 58 -37.86 10.62 -11.21
CA LYS A 58 -38.06 10.60 -9.75
C LYS A 58 -39.00 11.71 -9.21
N GLY A 59 -39.55 12.57 -10.06
CA GLY A 59 -40.41 13.68 -9.66
C GLY A 59 -39.66 14.83 -8.97
N LEU A 60 -38.32 14.88 -9.10
CA LEU A 60 -37.50 15.92 -8.47
C LEU A 60 -37.48 17.20 -9.30
N LYS A 61 -37.33 18.36 -8.64
CA LYS A 61 -37.36 19.68 -9.30
C LYS A 61 -36.12 19.90 -10.19
N VAL A 62 -36.36 20.17 -11.47
CA VAL A 62 -35.35 20.57 -12.46
C VAL A 62 -35.74 21.90 -13.09
N LYS A 63 -34.78 22.82 -13.23
CA LYS A 63 -34.93 24.06 -14.03
C LYS A 63 -33.92 24.06 -15.18
N SER A 64 -34.31 24.56 -16.35
CA SER A 64 -33.34 24.88 -17.40
C SER A 64 -32.49 26.07 -16.95
N PHE A 65 -31.17 26.00 -17.18
CA PHE A 65 -30.27 27.07 -16.79
C PHE A 65 -29.05 27.12 -17.71
N TYR A 66 -28.93 28.22 -18.46
CA TYR A 66 -27.92 28.37 -19.49
C TYR A 66 -27.86 27.13 -20.42
N LYS A 67 -26.67 26.63 -20.76
CA LYS A 67 -26.45 25.42 -21.57
C LYS A 67 -26.61 24.09 -20.79
N GLY A 68 -27.31 24.10 -19.64
CA GLY A 68 -27.48 22.94 -18.77
C GLY A 68 -28.75 23.00 -17.92
N TRP A 69 -28.69 22.39 -16.74
CA TRP A 69 -29.82 22.26 -15.80
C TRP A 69 -29.43 22.64 -14.38
N LEU A 70 -30.38 23.17 -13.62
CA LEU A 70 -30.28 23.28 -12.16
C LEU A 70 -31.08 22.15 -11.52
N ILE A 71 -30.43 21.41 -10.61
CA ILE A 71 -31.02 20.38 -9.75
C ILE A 71 -30.79 20.71 -8.28
N ILE A 72 -31.51 20.04 -7.37
CA ILE A 72 -31.21 20.08 -5.93
C ILE A 72 -29.77 19.57 -5.73
N CYS A 73 -29.04 20.09 -4.76
CA CYS A 73 -27.68 19.62 -4.52
C CYS A 73 -27.70 18.49 -3.49
N PRO A 74 -27.09 17.31 -3.76
CA PRO A 74 -27.15 16.20 -2.83
C PRO A 74 -26.15 16.32 -1.66
N PHE A 75 -25.35 17.39 -1.64
CA PHE A 75 -24.27 17.62 -0.66
C PHE A 75 -24.59 18.70 0.37
N HIS A 76 -25.80 19.25 0.35
CA HIS A 76 -26.34 20.08 1.43
C HIS A 76 -27.88 20.02 1.40
N SER A 77 -28.55 20.63 2.37
CA SER A 77 -30.00 20.69 2.41
C SER A 77 -30.53 21.94 1.68
N ASP A 78 -31.02 21.78 0.45
CA ASP A 78 -31.76 22.80 -0.29
C ASP A 78 -33.15 22.33 -0.74
N THR A 79 -34.11 23.26 -0.81
CA THR A 79 -35.48 23.01 -1.31
C THR A 79 -35.74 23.64 -2.68
N ASP A 80 -34.80 24.45 -3.18
CA ASP A 80 -34.80 25.03 -4.52
C ASP A 80 -33.51 24.64 -5.28
N PRO A 81 -33.58 24.24 -6.56
CA PRO A 81 -32.42 23.78 -7.31
C PRO A 81 -31.24 24.77 -7.36
N SER A 82 -30.08 24.35 -6.86
CA SER A 82 -28.87 25.19 -6.75
C SER A 82 -27.61 24.59 -7.40
N LEU A 83 -27.64 23.31 -7.81
CA LEU A 83 -26.52 22.62 -8.46
C LEU A 83 -26.70 22.66 -9.98
N GLY A 84 -25.80 23.37 -10.66
CA GLY A 84 -25.72 23.42 -12.12
C GLY A 84 -25.01 22.18 -12.67
N VAL A 85 -25.65 21.48 -13.61
CA VAL A 85 -25.11 20.32 -14.32
C VAL A 85 -25.06 20.64 -15.82
N TYR A 86 -23.87 20.53 -16.42
CA TYR A 86 -23.61 20.92 -17.80
C TYR A 86 -23.30 19.70 -18.69
N LYS A 87 -23.53 19.85 -20.00
CA LYS A 87 -23.40 18.78 -21.00
C LYS A 87 -21.99 18.18 -21.13
N ASP A 88 -20.96 18.92 -20.73
CA ASP A 88 -19.58 18.47 -20.70
C ASP A 88 -19.21 17.70 -19.42
N GLY A 89 -20.16 17.52 -18.48
CA GLY A 89 -19.96 16.87 -17.20
C GLY A 89 -19.58 17.83 -16.06
N GLY A 90 -19.47 19.15 -16.32
CA GLY A 90 -19.23 20.12 -15.25
C GLY A 90 -20.40 20.18 -14.26
N CYS A 91 -20.11 20.15 -12.96
CA CYS A 91 -21.12 20.27 -11.90
C CYS A 91 -20.75 21.37 -10.89
N TRP A 92 -21.43 22.51 -10.91
CA TRP A 92 -21.14 23.66 -10.04
C TRP A 92 -22.34 24.01 -9.16
N CYS A 93 -22.17 23.97 -7.84
CA CYS A 93 -23.22 24.38 -6.90
C CYS A 93 -23.09 25.87 -6.54
N PHE A 94 -24.15 26.65 -6.77
CA PHE A 94 -24.19 28.08 -6.46
C PHE A 94 -24.41 28.37 -4.97
N ALA A 95 -25.04 27.44 -4.24
CA ALA A 95 -25.20 27.53 -2.79
C ALA A 95 -23.93 27.11 -2.04
N CYS A 96 -23.36 25.94 -2.37
CA CYS A 96 -22.10 25.47 -1.77
C CYS A 96 -20.85 26.22 -2.27
N ARG A 97 -20.96 26.95 -3.39
CA ARG A 97 -19.85 27.61 -4.10
C ARG A 97 -18.68 26.66 -4.41
N LYS A 98 -19.02 25.42 -4.78
CA LYS A 98 -18.07 24.32 -4.97
C LYS A 98 -18.30 23.63 -6.31
N LEU A 99 -17.20 23.26 -6.96
CA LEU A 99 -17.18 22.36 -8.11
C LEU A 99 -17.18 20.91 -7.63
N TYR A 100 -18.11 20.12 -8.15
CA TYR A 100 -18.19 18.69 -7.92
C TYR A 100 -17.83 17.94 -9.20
N LYS A 101 -17.26 16.74 -9.04
CA LYS A 101 -17.08 15.82 -10.16
C LYS A 101 -18.43 15.16 -10.48
N MET A 102 -18.75 14.99 -11.76
CA MET A 102 -20.02 14.38 -12.19
C MET A 102 -20.26 13.04 -11.50
N GLU A 103 -19.24 12.20 -11.39
CA GLU A 103 -19.31 10.87 -10.76
C GLU A 103 -19.73 10.95 -9.30
N ALA A 104 -19.30 11.99 -8.57
CA ALA A 104 -19.73 12.21 -7.20
C ALA A 104 -21.22 12.59 -7.14
N VAL A 105 -21.68 13.45 -8.04
CA VAL A 105 -23.10 13.84 -8.15
C VAL A 105 -23.97 12.63 -8.51
N LEU A 106 -23.52 11.82 -9.49
CA LEU A 106 -24.20 10.59 -9.90
C LEU A 106 -24.30 9.60 -8.74
N ARG A 107 -23.20 9.34 -8.03
CA ARG A 107 -23.18 8.49 -6.82
C ARG A 107 -24.14 8.99 -5.75
N ALA A 108 -24.12 10.29 -5.47
CA ALA A 108 -24.96 10.87 -4.43
C ALA A 108 -26.46 10.75 -4.75
N TYR A 109 -26.82 10.78 -6.04
CA TYR A 109 -28.19 10.51 -6.51
C TYR A 109 -28.51 9.05 -6.78
N LYS A 110 -27.53 8.16 -6.54
CA LYS A 110 -27.61 6.74 -6.84
C LYS A 110 -27.98 6.49 -8.30
N PHE A 111 -27.40 7.30 -9.19
CA PHE A 111 -27.51 7.16 -10.65
C PHE A 111 -26.26 6.47 -11.18
N TRP A 112 -26.44 5.43 -11.98
CA TRP A 112 -25.39 4.55 -12.46
C TRP A 112 -25.40 4.51 -13.99
N LEU A 113 -24.22 4.53 -14.61
CA LEU A 113 -24.09 4.33 -16.06
C LEU A 113 -24.06 2.83 -16.36
N GLY A 114 -25.01 2.40 -17.19
CA GLY A 114 -25.42 1.00 -17.25
C GLY A 114 -26.70 0.90 -16.43
N GLU A 115 -27.80 0.58 -17.11
CA GLU A 115 -29.15 0.67 -16.57
C GLU A 115 -29.24 0.07 -15.18
N ILE A 116 -29.68 0.88 -14.21
CA ILE A 116 -30.45 0.48 -13.01
C ILE A 116 -31.60 1.45 -12.83
N PRO A 117 -32.83 1.07 -13.19
CA PRO A 117 -34.02 1.76 -12.75
C PRO A 117 -34.26 1.53 -11.26
N THR A 118 -34.54 2.63 -10.60
CA THR A 118 -34.92 2.75 -9.20
C THR A 118 -36.22 2.04 -8.90
N ASP A 119 -36.17 1.01 -8.10
CA ASP A 119 -36.89 0.90 -6.83
C ASP A 119 -36.69 -0.51 -6.26
N SER A 120 -36.56 -0.59 -4.94
CA SER A 120 -36.05 -1.71 -4.13
C SER A 120 -34.51 -1.80 -4.09
N ILE A 121 -33.99 -1.91 -2.87
CA ILE A 121 -32.60 -2.24 -2.61
C ILE A 121 -32.34 -3.53 -3.38
N LEU A 122 -31.43 -3.52 -4.36
CA LEU A 122 -30.98 -4.73 -5.05
C LEU A 122 -30.18 -5.56 -4.04
N GLU A 123 -30.88 -6.27 -3.18
CA GLU A 123 -30.27 -7.19 -2.23
C GLU A 123 -30.08 -8.54 -2.92
N PRO A 124 -28.91 -9.16 -2.81
CA PRO A 124 -28.74 -10.53 -3.26
C PRO A 124 -29.76 -11.42 -2.54
N LYS A 125 -30.58 -12.16 -3.31
CA LYS A 125 -31.48 -13.17 -2.75
C LYS A 125 -30.65 -14.36 -2.27
N ILE A 126 -30.10 -14.24 -1.06
CA ILE A 126 -29.29 -15.28 -0.43
C ILE A 126 -30.22 -16.39 0.04
N SER A 127 -30.24 -17.52 -0.67
CA SER A 127 -30.85 -18.74 -0.15
C SER A 127 -29.91 -19.31 0.92
N ILE A 128 -30.18 -18.98 2.18
CA ILE A 128 -29.39 -19.47 3.33
C ILE A 128 -29.58 -20.99 3.43
N SER A 129 -28.58 -21.76 3.02
CA SER A 129 -28.61 -23.22 3.06
C SER A 129 -27.91 -23.82 4.29
N LYS A 130 -27.43 -22.99 5.23
CA LYS A 130 -26.83 -23.46 6.49
C LYS A 130 -27.84 -23.36 7.63
N GLU A 131 -28.00 -24.50 8.30
CA GLU A 131 -28.87 -24.77 9.45
C GLU A 131 -28.66 -23.77 10.61
N SER A 132 -29.56 -23.83 11.60
CA SER A 132 -29.69 -22.98 12.80
C SER A 132 -28.43 -22.70 13.63
N ASN A 133 -27.29 -23.29 13.30
CA ASN A 133 -26.06 -23.29 14.11
C ASN A 133 -25.02 -22.22 13.70
N TYR A 134 -25.30 -21.43 12.65
CA TYR A 134 -24.41 -20.36 12.18
C TYR A 134 -25.13 -19.01 12.22
N LYS A 135 -24.42 -17.95 12.64
CA LYS A 135 -24.88 -16.56 12.50
C LYS A 135 -24.04 -15.82 11.46
N ILE A 136 -24.69 -14.95 10.68
CA ILE A 136 -23.99 -14.00 9.80
C ILE A 136 -23.39 -12.90 10.69
N VAL A 137 -22.09 -12.66 10.55
CA VAL A 137 -21.36 -11.63 11.33
C VAL A 137 -20.89 -10.44 10.49
N ASP A 138 -20.70 -10.62 9.18
CA ASP A 138 -20.38 -9.54 8.24
C ASP A 138 -20.95 -9.87 6.86
N LEU A 139 -21.44 -8.85 6.16
CA LEU A 139 -21.93 -8.93 4.78
C LEU A 139 -21.37 -7.74 4.02
N ARG A 140 -20.48 -8.00 3.05
CA ARG A 140 -19.88 -6.98 2.20
C ARG A 140 -20.19 -7.22 0.73
N HIS A 141 -20.33 -6.12 -0.01
CA HIS A 141 -20.66 -6.11 -1.42
C HIS A 141 -19.58 -5.37 -2.20
N TYR A 142 -18.91 -6.04 -3.13
CA TYR A 142 -17.88 -5.46 -3.99
C TYR A 142 -18.37 -5.42 -5.43
N PHE A 143 -18.36 -4.24 -6.01
CA PHE A 143 -18.79 -4.04 -7.39
C PHE A 143 -17.59 -4.03 -8.32
N TYR A 144 -17.71 -4.76 -9.41
CA TYR A 144 -16.71 -4.81 -10.44
C TYR A 144 -17.33 -4.28 -11.73
N THR A 145 -16.57 -3.47 -12.50
CA THR A 145 -16.92 -3.15 -13.89
C THR A 145 -15.69 -2.85 -14.76
N ASP A 146 -15.78 -3.18 -16.05
CA ASP A 146 -14.84 -2.74 -17.10
C ASP A 146 -15.43 -1.62 -17.99
N GLY A 147 -16.58 -1.06 -17.59
CA GLY A 147 -17.36 -0.10 -18.36
C GLY A 147 -18.28 -0.71 -19.44
N LYS A 148 -18.18 -2.03 -19.70
CA LYS A 148 -19.06 -2.78 -20.63
C LYS A 148 -19.86 -3.85 -19.91
N LYS A 149 -19.24 -4.55 -18.97
CA LYS A 149 -19.78 -5.59 -18.12
C LYS A 149 -19.62 -5.17 -16.67
N SER A 150 -20.48 -5.71 -15.83
CA SER A 150 -20.43 -5.51 -14.40
C SER A 150 -20.98 -6.71 -13.67
N TYR A 151 -20.46 -6.96 -12.48
CA TYR A 151 -21.04 -7.92 -11.55
C TYR A 151 -20.79 -7.45 -10.11
N LEU A 152 -21.57 -8.02 -9.20
CA LEU A 152 -21.44 -7.84 -7.77
C LEU A 152 -20.86 -9.12 -7.17
N ARG A 153 -19.82 -9.01 -6.35
CA ARG A 153 -19.36 -10.08 -5.47
C ARG A 153 -19.84 -9.80 -4.05
N ALA A 154 -20.67 -10.66 -3.51
CA ALA A 154 -21.07 -10.65 -2.11
C ALA A 154 -20.15 -11.57 -1.31
N ARG A 155 -19.58 -11.06 -0.22
CA ARG A 155 -18.85 -11.83 0.79
C ARG A 155 -19.71 -11.93 2.04
N ILE A 156 -19.96 -13.14 2.50
CA ILE A 156 -20.67 -13.42 3.75
C ILE A 156 -19.70 -14.09 4.70
N ASP A 157 -19.44 -13.46 5.84
CA ASP A 157 -18.68 -14.07 6.93
C ASP A 157 -19.69 -14.64 7.95
N TYR A 158 -19.55 -15.93 8.26
CA TYR A 158 -20.36 -16.65 9.25
C TYR A 158 -19.53 -16.99 10.49
N GLU A 159 -20.17 -17.03 11.65
CA GLU A 159 -19.61 -17.55 12.89
C GLU A 159 -20.50 -18.69 13.40
N GLU A 160 -19.90 -19.86 13.63
CA GLU A 160 -20.58 -20.98 14.25
C GLU A 160 -20.89 -20.64 15.72
N ILE A 161 -22.14 -20.86 16.14
CA ILE A 161 -22.65 -20.39 17.45
C ILE A 161 -21.89 -21.04 18.61
N GLU A 162 -21.62 -22.35 18.52
CA GLU A 162 -20.99 -23.12 19.59
C GLU A 162 -19.47 -22.92 19.63
N THR A 163 -18.79 -23.10 18.49
CA THR A 163 -17.32 -23.12 18.43
C THR A 163 -16.71 -21.75 18.24
N ARG A 164 -17.51 -20.73 17.88
CA ARG A 164 -17.06 -19.41 17.43
C ARG A 164 -16.16 -19.43 16.20
N LYS A 165 -16.08 -20.56 15.50
CA LYS A 165 -15.28 -20.70 14.28
C LYS A 165 -15.87 -19.85 13.17
N ARG A 166 -15.04 -19.03 12.53
CA ARG A 166 -15.42 -18.19 11.40
C ARG A 166 -15.19 -18.89 10.06
N THR A 167 -16.14 -18.75 9.15
CA THR A 167 -16.04 -19.21 7.76
C THR A 167 -16.56 -18.12 6.82
N LYS A 168 -16.16 -18.15 5.55
CA LYS A 168 -16.56 -17.15 4.56
C LYS A 168 -17.05 -17.80 3.27
N GLU A 169 -18.08 -17.21 2.67
CA GLU A 169 -18.61 -17.62 1.37
C GLU A 169 -18.68 -16.43 0.43
N PHE A 170 -18.58 -16.73 -0.87
CA PHE A 170 -18.60 -15.73 -1.92
C PHE A 170 -19.66 -16.08 -2.95
N TYR A 171 -20.47 -15.09 -3.29
CA TYR A 171 -21.52 -15.21 -4.30
C TYR A 171 -21.33 -14.12 -5.34
N PHE A 172 -21.54 -14.46 -6.60
CA PHE A 172 -21.43 -13.53 -7.71
C PHE A 172 -22.81 -13.29 -8.30
N TYR A 173 -23.17 -12.04 -8.51
CA TYR A 173 -24.45 -11.64 -9.09
C TYR A 173 -24.23 -10.75 -10.29
N GLN A 174 -25.00 -10.95 -11.34
CA GLN A 174 -25.04 -10.05 -12.49
C GLN A 174 -26.32 -9.22 -12.45
N PRO A 175 -26.26 -7.93 -12.80
CA PRO A 175 -27.46 -7.14 -13.01
C PRO A 175 -28.19 -7.64 -14.26
N VAL A 176 -29.48 -7.94 -14.13
CA VAL A 176 -30.36 -8.32 -15.24
C VAL A 176 -31.60 -7.45 -15.26
N PHE A 177 -32.12 -7.17 -16.45
CA PHE A 177 -33.37 -6.43 -16.61
C PHE A 177 -34.49 -7.39 -17.03
N LYS A 178 -35.47 -7.59 -16.15
CA LYS A 178 -36.63 -8.47 -16.36
C LYS A 178 -37.90 -7.65 -16.14
N GLU A 179 -38.78 -7.63 -17.13
CA GLU A 179 -40.13 -7.01 -17.03
C GLU A 179 -40.14 -5.55 -16.56
N GLY A 180 -39.19 -4.73 -17.03
CA GLY A 180 -39.15 -3.31 -16.66
C GLY A 180 -38.46 -3.03 -15.31
N LYS A 181 -37.94 -4.06 -14.63
CA LYS A 181 -37.23 -3.95 -13.36
C LYS A 181 -35.83 -4.53 -13.47
N GLN A 182 -34.90 -3.92 -12.75
CA GLN A 182 -33.60 -4.54 -12.54
C GLN A 182 -33.65 -5.52 -11.38
N GLU A 183 -33.00 -6.66 -11.53
CA GLU A 183 -32.78 -7.65 -10.49
C GLU A 183 -31.31 -8.09 -10.47
N LEU A 184 -30.88 -8.68 -9.34
CA LEU A 184 -29.61 -9.39 -9.26
C LEU A 184 -29.86 -10.88 -9.47
N GLU A 185 -29.21 -11.45 -10.47
CA GLU A 185 -29.27 -12.89 -10.75
C GLU A 185 -27.94 -13.54 -10.36
N LEU A 186 -28.02 -14.63 -9.59
CA LEU A 186 -26.85 -15.39 -9.17
C LEU A 186 -26.15 -15.97 -10.40
N VAL A 187 -24.85 -15.72 -10.51
CA VAL A 187 -23.99 -16.27 -11.56
C VAL A 187 -23.57 -17.68 -11.14
N THR A 188 -24.04 -18.69 -11.87
CA THR A 188 -23.71 -20.11 -11.64
C THR A 188 -22.61 -20.62 -12.58
N GLY A 189 -22.05 -19.75 -13.41
CA GLY A 189 -21.06 -20.07 -14.44
C GLY A 189 -19.83 -19.16 -14.39
N TYR A 190 -19.27 -18.88 -15.57
CA TYR A 190 -18.06 -18.09 -15.70
C TYR A 190 -18.25 -16.64 -15.23
N VAL A 191 -17.39 -16.20 -14.31
CA VAL A 191 -17.29 -14.80 -13.88
C VAL A 191 -16.12 -14.14 -14.63
N PRO A 192 -16.35 -13.06 -15.38
CA PRO A 192 -15.27 -12.33 -16.04
C PRO A 192 -14.27 -11.77 -15.03
N LEU A 193 -12.97 -11.92 -15.31
CA LEU A 193 -11.90 -11.40 -14.47
C LEU A 193 -11.54 -9.98 -14.91
N PHE A 194 -11.87 -8.99 -14.09
CA PHE A 194 -11.33 -7.64 -14.17
C PHE A 194 -11.04 -7.12 -12.77
N LEU A 195 -10.13 -6.14 -12.72
CA LEU A 195 -9.64 -5.54 -11.48
C LEU A 195 -10.75 -4.85 -10.70
N TYR A 196 -10.64 -4.92 -9.38
CA TYR A 196 -11.44 -4.08 -8.49
C TYR A 196 -10.98 -2.62 -8.63
N HIS A 197 -11.92 -1.65 -8.61
CA HIS A 197 -11.62 -0.23 -8.90
C HIS A 197 -10.99 0.03 -10.29
N LEU A 198 -11.19 -0.86 -11.27
CA LEU A 198 -10.55 -0.78 -12.59
C LEU A 198 -10.68 0.60 -13.26
N LEU A 199 -11.87 1.22 -13.23
CA LEU A 199 -12.09 2.51 -13.89
C LEU A 199 -11.37 3.65 -13.16
N GLU A 200 -11.25 3.56 -11.84
CA GLU A 200 -10.59 4.52 -10.97
C GLU A 200 -9.06 4.50 -11.13
N LEU A 201 -8.48 3.37 -11.58
CA LEU A 201 -7.04 3.19 -11.79
C LEU A 201 -6.51 3.87 -13.06
N GLN A 202 -7.36 4.30 -13.99
CA GLN A 202 -6.94 4.77 -15.33
C GLN A 202 -5.85 5.85 -15.26
N ASN A 203 -6.03 6.85 -14.40
CA ASN A 203 -5.12 7.99 -14.25
C ASN A 203 -4.13 7.85 -13.08
N LYS A 204 -3.87 6.61 -12.63
CA LYS A 204 -2.96 6.31 -11.52
C LYS A 204 -1.68 5.68 -12.05
N GLU A 205 -0.54 6.30 -11.80
CA GLU A 205 0.77 5.76 -12.21
C GLU A 205 1.28 4.71 -11.21
N THR A 206 0.98 4.92 -9.92
CA THR A 206 1.30 4.00 -8.83
C THR A 206 0.03 3.34 -8.31
N VAL A 207 0.07 2.02 -8.15
CA VAL A 207 -1.06 1.20 -7.69
C VAL A 207 -0.58 0.14 -6.70
N PHE A 208 -1.29 -0.05 -5.60
CA PHE A 208 -1.10 -1.20 -4.72
C PHE A 208 -1.92 -2.40 -5.20
N TYR A 209 -1.34 -3.58 -5.20
CA TYR A 209 -2.02 -4.84 -5.46
C TYR A 209 -2.06 -5.66 -4.17
N VAL A 210 -3.26 -5.99 -3.69
CA VAL A 210 -3.49 -6.74 -2.45
C VAL A 210 -4.25 -8.04 -2.75
N GLU A 211 -4.30 -8.97 -1.80
CA GLU A 211 -5.03 -10.23 -2.00
C GLU A 211 -6.57 -10.03 -2.03
N GLY A 212 -7.12 -9.18 -1.17
CA GLY A 212 -8.57 -9.04 -1.00
C GLY A 212 -9.11 -7.61 -1.15
N GLU A 213 -10.42 -7.50 -1.40
CA GLU A 213 -11.09 -6.21 -1.55
C GLU A 213 -11.13 -5.41 -0.25
N LYS A 214 -11.17 -6.07 0.91
CA LYS A 214 -11.13 -5.41 2.22
C LYS A 214 -9.83 -4.58 2.37
N CYS A 215 -8.69 -5.20 2.07
CA CYS A 215 -7.39 -4.55 2.01
C CYS A 215 -7.35 -3.40 0.98
N ALA A 216 -8.00 -3.60 -0.17
CA ALA A 216 -8.02 -2.57 -1.22
C ALA A 216 -8.80 -1.34 -0.76
N ASP A 217 -9.99 -1.54 -0.19
CA ASP A 217 -10.81 -0.46 0.36
C ASP A 217 -10.09 0.26 1.53
N ALA A 218 -9.42 -0.49 2.41
CA ALA A 218 -8.64 0.10 3.51
C ALA A 218 -7.52 1.04 3.01
N LEU A 219 -6.87 0.71 1.90
CA LEU A 219 -5.87 1.59 1.26
C LEU A 219 -6.53 2.77 0.54
N TRP A 220 -7.68 2.57 -0.09
CA TRP A 220 -8.44 3.65 -0.71
C TRP A 220 -8.94 4.69 0.29
N ASP A 221 -9.32 4.28 1.50
CA ASP A 221 -9.68 5.16 2.60
C ASP A 221 -8.52 6.10 2.99
N LEU A 222 -7.27 5.64 2.84
CA LEU A 222 -6.05 6.45 3.03
C LEU A 222 -5.66 7.26 1.77
N GLY A 223 -6.45 7.16 0.70
CA GLY A 223 -6.19 7.81 -0.59
C GLY A 223 -5.03 7.18 -1.37
N LEU A 224 -4.71 5.91 -1.10
CA LEU A 224 -3.72 5.10 -1.81
C LEU A 224 -4.43 4.21 -2.84
N PRO A 225 -4.24 4.41 -4.16
CA PRO A 225 -4.93 3.61 -5.17
C PRO A 225 -4.56 2.13 -5.06
N ALA A 226 -5.54 1.28 -4.81
CA ALA A 226 -5.33 -0.15 -4.64
C ALA A 226 -6.30 -0.99 -5.48
N THR A 227 -5.93 -2.23 -5.77
CA THR A 227 -6.76 -3.18 -6.52
C THR A 227 -6.51 -4.61 -6.08
N THR A 228 -7.45 -5.48 -6.42
CA THR A 228 -7.29 -6.94 -6.40
C THR A 228 -8.06 -7.58 -7.56
N LEU A 229 -7.87 -8.87 -7.79
CA LEU A 229 -8.73 -9.71 -8.61
C LEU A 229 -9.83 -10.36 -7.74
N PRO A 230 -10.99 -10.70 -8.32
CA PRO A 230 -12.11 -11.36 -7.62
C PRO A 230 -11.84 -12.85 -7.33
N ILE A 231 -10.60 -13.22 -7.02
CA ILE A 231 -10.14 -14.60 -6.83
C ILE A 231 -9.39 -14.70 -5.50
N GLY A 232 -9.41 -15.87 -4.86
CA GLY A 232 -8.49 -16.13 -3.74
C GLY A 232 -7.05 -16.29 -4.23
N ALA A 233 -6.09 -16.23 -3.30
CA ALA A 233 -4.69 -16.50 -3.61
C ALA A 233 -4.52 -17.84 -4.34
N THR A 234 -3.80 -17.81 -5.45
CA THR A 234 -3.49 -19.00 -6.24
C THR A 234 -2.12 -18.87 -6.91
N PRO A 235 -1.22 -19.85 -6.72
CA PRO A 235 0.09 -19.83 -7.39
C PRO A 235 -0.02 -20.07 -8.90
N LYS A 236 -1.18 -20.53 -9.40
CA LYS A 236 -1.39 -20.86 -10.81
C LYS A 236 -1.94 -19.65 -11.58
N ILE A 237 -1.05 -18.90 -12.21
CA ILE A 237 -1.40 -17.77 -13.08
C ILE A 237 -1.84 -18.28 -14.46
N THR A 238 -3.13 -18.13 -14.76
CA THR A 238 -3.71 -18.49 -16.07
C THR A 238 -3.61 -17.34 -17.07
N LYS A 239 -3.87 -17.62 -18.35
CA LYS A 239 -3.95 -16.58 -19.40
C LYS A 239 -5.01 -15.52 -19.11
N ASP A 240 -6.12 -15.90 -18.47
CA ASP A 240 -7.20 -14.96 -18.16
C ASP A 240 -6.82 -14.04 -16.99
N ILE A 241 -6.05 -14.52 -16.02
CA ILE A 241 -5.44 -13.67 -14.99
C ILE A 241 -4.48 -12.66 -15.64
N ILE A 242 -3.60 -13.10 -16.54
CA ILE A 242 -2.69 -12.19 -17.25
C ILE A 242 -3.45 -11.11 -18.03
N LYS A 243 -4.53 -11.48 -18.74
CA LYS A 243 -5.40 -10.52 -19.44
C LYS A 243 -6.05 -9.53 -18.48
N ALA A 244 -6.53 -10.00 -17.33
CA ALA A 244 -7.15 -9.15 -16.31
C ALA A 244 -6.17 -8.12 -15.71
N LEU A 245 -4.86 -8.44 -15.70
CA LEU A 245 -3.80 -7.55 -15.22
C LEU A 245 -3.34 -6.51 -16.26
N LEU A 246 -3.67 -6.67 -17.56
CA LEU A 246 -3.27 -5.73 -18.62
C LEU A 246 -3.52 -4.23 -18.33
N PRO A 247 -4.58 -3.83 -17.63
CA PRO A 247 -4.77 -2.42 -17.25
C PRO A 247 -3.66 -1.83 -16.37
N LEU A 248 -2.81 -2.67 -15.77
CA LEU A 248 -1.65 -2.27 -14.97
C LEU A 248 -0.36 -2.13 -15.79
N GLN A 249 -0.39 -2.43 -17.10
CA GLN A 249 0.75 -2.25 -17.98
C GLN A 249 1.31 -0.82 -17.91
N GLY A 250 2.64 -0.70 -17.77
CA GLY A 250 3.34 0.58 -17.67
C GLY A 250 3.16 1.33 -16.34
N LYS A 251 2.44 0.77 -15.37
CA LYS A 251 2.31 1.33 -14.01
C LYS A 251 3.37 0.77 -13.07
N THR A 252 3.65 1.50 -11.98
CA THR A 252 4.40 0.96 -10.84
C THR A 252 3.41 0.29 -9.89
N VAL A 253 3.62 -1.00 -9.61
CA VAL A 253 2.72 -1.82 -8.82
C VAL A 253 3.43 -2.34 -7.58
N PHE A 254 2.92 -1.96 -6.41
CA PHE A 254 3.41 -2.46 -5.12
C PHE A 254 2.50 -3.60 -4.65
N VAL A 255 3.02 -4.82 -4.64
CA VAL A 255 2.28 -6.04 -4.30
C VAL A 255 2.46 -6.32 -2.80
N LEU A 256 1.38 -6.25 -2.05
CA LEU A 256 1.34 -6.49 -0.60
C LEU A 256 0.79 -7.89 -0.33
N PRO A 257 1.62 -8.86 0.09
CA PRO A 257 1.16 -10.21 0.44
C PRO A 257 0.52 -10.23 1.84
N ASP A 258 -0.40 -11.17 2.04
CA ASP A 258 -0.76 -11.64 3.37
C ASP A 258 0.44 -12.36 4.00
N ASN A 259 0.61 -12.26 5.32
CA ASN A 259 1.72 -12.85 6.08
C ASN A 259 1.53 -14.36 6.30
N ASP A 260 1.40 -15.11 5.20
CA ASP A 260 1.44 -16.57 5.17
C ASP A 260 2.08 -17.12 3.88
N GLU A 261 2.43 -18.41 3.86
CA GLU A 261 3.13 -19.01 2.71
C GLU A 261 2.34 -18.91 1.39
N ILE A 262 0.99 -18.95 1.47
CA ILE A 262 0.11 -18.91 0.31
C ILE A 262 0.10 -17.50 -0.27
N GLY A 263 -0.05 -16.47 0.56
CA GLY A 263 0.01 -15.05 0.19
C GLY A 263 1.36 -14.69 -0.44
N TRP A 264 2.47 -15.12 0.16
CA TRP A 264 3.81 -14.92 -0.41
C TRP A 264 4.03 -15.63 -1.75
N SER A 265 3.47 -16.83 -1.91
CA SER A 265 3.53 -17.56 -3.18
C SER A 265 2.71 -16.85 -4.26
N TYR A 266 1.51 -16.38 -3.90
CA TYR A 266 0.63 -15.64 -4.79
C TYR A 266 1.22 -14.30 -5.22
N ALA A 267 1.76 -13.51 -4.30
CA ALA A 267 2.41 -12.24 -4.58
C ALA A 267 3.60 -12.40 -5.54
N ARG A 268 4.42 -13.45 -5.37
CA ARG A 268 5.50 -13.78 -6.32
C ARG A 268 4.97 -14.10 -7.70
N ALA A 269 3.91 -14.90 -7.79
CA ALA A 269 3.30 -15.27 -9.06
C ALA A 269 2.67 -14.07 -9.79
N ILE A 270 1.97 -13.18 -9.06
CA ILE A 270 1.40 -11.94 -9.60
C ILE A 270 2.49 -10.97 -10.04
N THR A 271 3.55 -10.78 -9.25
CA THR A 271 4.68 -9.91 -9.59
C THR A 271 5.30 -10.32 -10.93
N GLN A 272 5.58 -11.62 -11.11
CA GLN A 272 6.08 -12.13 -12.39
C GLN A 272 5.10 -11.93 -13.56
N ALA A 273 3.79 -12.02 -13.30
CA ALA A 273 2.78 -11.78 -14.32
C ALA A 273 2.73 -10.30 -14.73
N LEU A 274 2.85 -9.39 -13.77
CA LEU A 274 2.91 -7.95 -13.97
C LEU A 274 4.17 -7.54 -14.75
N GLU A 275 5.33 -8.08 -14.41
CA GLU A 275 6.56 -7.86 -15.15
C GLU A 275 6.45 -8.32 -16.61
N LYS A 276 5.84 -9.48 -16.86
CA LYS A 276 5.63 -10.01 -18.22
C LYS A 276 4.76 -9.13 -19.09
N ILE A 277 3.82 -8.38 -18.52
CA ILE A 277 2.98 -7.43 -19.26
C ILE A 277 3.60 -6.02 -19.33
N GLY A 278 4.79 -5.81 -18.76
CA GLY A 278 5.52 -4.55 -18.80
C GLY A 278 5.12 -3.54 -17.71
N ALA A 279 4.63 -4.00 -16.55
CA ALA A 279 4.52 -3.17 -15.35
C ALA A 279 5.82 -3.23 -14.53
N VAL A 280 6.10 -2.20 -13.73
CA VAL A 280 7.19 -2.21 -12.74
C VAL A 280 6.62 -2.72 -11.44
N ALA A 281 6.80 -4.01 -11.13
CA ALA A 281 6.21 -4.63 -9.95
C ALA A 281 7.25 -4.88 -8.85
N LYS A 282 6.89 -4.58 -7.60
CA LYS A 282 7.73 -4.83 -6.41
C LYS A 282 6.87 -5.44 -5.31
N ILE A 283 7.37 -6.50 -4.69
CA ILE A 283 6.73 -7.07 -3.50
C ILE A 283 7.16 -6.24 -2.29
N VAL A 284 6.20 -5.82 -1.48
CA VAL A 284 6.40 -4.99 -0.30
C VAL A 284 5.95 -5.79 0.91
N LYS A 285 6.84 -5.99 1.87
CA LYS A 285 6.54 -6.74 3.08
C LYS A 285 5.70 -5.88 4.02
N VAL A 286 4.52 -6.37 4.41
CA VAL A 286 3.72 -5.78 5.49
C VAL A 286 4.29 -6.25 6.83
N PRO A 287 4.37 -5.39 7.88
CA PRO A 287 4.80 -5.81 9.20
C PRO A 287 4.00 -7.01 9.74
N GLU A 288 4.72 -7.98 10.32
CA GLU A 288 4.12 -9.23 10.82
C GLU A 288 3.42 -9.00 12.16
N LEU A 289 2.09 -9.11 12.19
CA LEU A 289 1.27 -9.02 13.41
C LEU A 289 0.79 -10.38 13.91
N GLY A 290 1.18 -11.45 13.23
CA GLY A 290 0.73 -12.82 13.43
C GLY A 290 0.59 -13.55 12.10
N GLU A 291 0.38 -14.87 12.14
CA GLU A 291 0.10 -15.66 10.94
C GLU A 291 -1.15 -15.12 10.23
N LYS A 292 -1.08 -14.99 8.90
CA LYS A 292 -2.18 -14.52 8.04
C LYS A 292 -2.59 -13.07 8.28
N SER A 293 -1.77 -12.30 9.01
CA SER A 293 -2.00 -10.85 9.11
C SER A 293 -1.82 -10.20 7.74
N ASP A 294 -2.63 -9.19 7.45
CA ASP A 294 -2.58 -8.45 6.17
C ASP A 294 -2.42 -6.94 6.41
N VAL A 295 -2.53 -6.15 5.34
CA VAL A 295 -2.42 -4.69 5.43
C VAL A 295 -3.63 -4.03 6.11
N GLU A 296 -4.82 -4.65 6.07
CA GLU A 296 -6.01 -4.17 6.80
C GLU A 296 -5.74 -4.28 8.31
N ASP A 297 -5.23 -5.44 8.76
CA ASP A 297 -4.85 -5.65 10.17
C ASP A 297 -3.78 -4.66 10.65
N TYR A 298 -2.80 -4.37 9.79
CA TYR A 298 -1.75 -3.41 10.11
C TYR A 298 -2.30 -1.98 10.23
N ILE A 299 -3.16 -1.56 9.29
CA ILE A 299 -3.84 -0.27 9.36
C ILE A 299 -4.70 -0.18 10.63
N GLU A 300 -5.43 -1.24 10.98
CA GLU A 300 -6.27 -1.29 12.19
C GLU A 300 -5.42 -1.15 13.45
N LEU A 301 -4.28 -1.84 13.54
CA LEU A 301 -3.35 -1.69 14.66
C LEU A 301 -2.85 -0.24 14.80
N LEU A 302 -2.49 0.42 13.71
CA LEU A 302 -2.04 1.82 13.74
C LEU A 302 -3.16 2.76 14.20
N LYS A 303 -4.41 2.52 13.78
CA LYS A 303 -5.59 3.24 14.30
C LYS A 303 -5.76 3.02 15.80
N ILE A 304 -5.60 1.79 16.29
CA ILE A 304 -5.68 1.46 17.73
C ILE A 304 -4.57 2.17 18.52
N LYS A 305 -3.38 2.33 17.92
CA LYS A 305 -2.27 3.12 18.50
C LYS A 305 -2.52 4.63 18.50
N GLY A 306 -3.63 5.09 17.94
CA GLY A 306 -4.04 6.50 17.95
C GLY A 306 -3.46 7.35 16.83
N LEU A 307 -2.90 6.74 15.78
CA LEU A 307 -2.40 7.47 14.61
C LEU A 307 -3.58 8.00 13.77
N THR A 308 -3.37 9.18 13.19
CA THR A 308 -4.27 9.81 12.23
C THR A 308 -4.17 9.13 10.85
N GLU A 309 -5.18 9.31 10.00
CA GLU A 309 -5.18 8.74 8.63
C GLU A 309 -3.96 9.19 7.81
N GLU A 310 -3.49 10.43 7.99
CA GLU A 310 -2.30 10.92 7.28
C GLU A 310 -1.02 10.25 7.81
N GLU A 311 -0.87 10.07 9.12
CA GLU A 311 0.29 9.37 9.69
C GLU A 311 0.32 7.90 9.25
N ILE A 312 -0.84 7.24 9.22
CA ILE A 312 -0.97 5.86 8.71
C ILE A 312 -0.61 5.82 7.23
N ARG A 313 -1.09 6.78 6.44
CA ARG A 313 -0.74 6.88 5.02
C ARG A 313 0.77 7.00 4.83
N GLN A 314 1.44 7.84 5.60
CA GLN A 314 2.91 8.00 5.54
C GLN A 314 3.63 6.71 5.95
N GLU A 315 3.14 6.02 6.98
CA GLU A 315 3.68 4.73 7.40
C GLU A 315 3.57 3.66 6.30
N ILE A 316 2.45 3.61 5.57
CA ILE A 316 2.32 2.70 4.42
C ILE A 316 3.24 3.11 3.27
N LEU A 317 3.44 4.40 3.05
CA LEU A 317 4.35 4.90 2.01
C LEU A 317 5.83 4.65 2.37
N SER A 318 6.21 4.66 3.64
CA SER A 318 7.58 4.34 4.05
C SER A 318 7.95 2.89 3.76
N LEU A 319 6.97 1.97 3.71
CA LEU A 319 7.20 0.58 3.31
C LEU A 319 7.66 0.44 1.85
N ILE A 320 7.38 1.43 1.00
CA ILE A 320 7.74 1.43 -0.43
C ILE A 320 8.91 2.34 -0.76
N GLU A 321 9.44 3.07 0.23
CA GLU A 321 10.67 3.82 0.05
C GLU A 321 11.82 2.84 -0.15
N GLU A 322 12.48 2.94 -1.30
CA GLU A 322 13.73 2.23 -1.51
C GLU A 322 14.78 2.88 -0.61
N GLU A 323 15.56 2.08 0.13
CA GLU A 323 16.81 2.58 0.69
C GLU A 323 17.63 3.15 -0.47
N GLU A 324 17.84 4.47 -0.46
CA GLU A 324 18.65 5.12 -1.48
C GLU A 324 20.05 4.51 -1.46
N THR A 325 20.35 3.73 -2.50
CA THR A 325 21.72 3.28 -2.70
C THR A 325 22.55 4.45 -3.21
N VAL A 326 23.45 4.95 -2.36
CA VAL A 326 24.43 5.97 -2.74
C VAL A 326 25.65 5.27 -3.34
N PRO A 327 26.11 5.67 -4.54
CA PRO A 327 27.40 5.24 -5.06
C PRO A 327 28.50 5.47 -4.02
N PHE A 328 29.36 4.46 -3.80
CA PHE A 328 30.36 4.49 -2.73
C PHE A 328 31.33 5.68 -2.85
N ASP A 329 31.62 6.15 -4.08
CA ASP A 329 32.44 7.32 -4.37
C ASP A 329 31.83 8.65 -3.87
N LYS A 330 30.52 8.67 -3.58
CA LYS A 330 29.82 9.81 -2.99
C LYS A 330 29.71 9.74 -1.47
N VAL A 331 30.19 8.66 -0.84
CA VAL A 331 30.17 8.49 0.61
C VAL A 331 31.46 9.03 1.21
N SER A 332 31.38 10.15 1.92
CA SER A 332 32.52 10.64 2.71
C SER A 332 32.59 9.87 4.04
N PRO A 333 33.74 9.29 4.42
CA PRO A 333 33.88 8.61 5.70
C PRO A 333 33.66 9.59 6.86
N LYS A 334 32.80 9.20 7.79
CA LYS A 334 32.66 9.92 9.07
C LYS A 334 33.71 9.40 10.04
N PRO A 335 34.39 10.28 10.81
CA PRO A 335 35.27 9.84 11.88
C PRO A 335 34.51 8.93 12.85
N ILE A 336 35.05 7.75 13.12
CA ILE A 336 34.51 6.82 14.12
C ILE A 336 35.25 7.10 15.43
N ASP A 337 34.49 7.32 16.51
CA ASP A 337 35.06 7.40 17.85
C ASP A 337 35.26 6.00 18.42
N TRP A 338 36.51 5.62 18.67
CA TRP A 338 36.88 4.26 19.07
C TRP A 338 37.17 4.18 20.56
N CYS A 339 36.54 3.24 21.25
CA CYS A 339 36.91 2.85 22.62
C CYS A 339 38.21 2.02 22.62
N ILE A 340 38.35 1.14 21.62
CA ILE A 340 39.56 0.42 21.23
C ILE A 340 39.70 0.59 19.70
N PRO A 341 40.78 1.22 19.19
CA PRO A 341 40.96 1.51 17.76
C PRO A 341 40.68 0.29 16.86
N ASP A 342 39.85 0.44 15.82
CA ASP A 342 39.40 -0.60 14.87
C ASP A 342 38.66 -1.83 15.44
N TRP A 343 38.57 -1.98 16.76
CA TRP A 343 37.98 -3.15 17.41
C TRP A 343 36.65 -2.87 18.10
N ILE A 344 36.53 -1.75 18.83
CA ILE A 344 35.34 -1.44 19.65
C ILE A 344 34.97 0.04 19.50
N VAL A 345 33.79 0.31 18.94
CA VAL A 345 33.26 1.67 18.76
C VAL A 345 32.72 2.20 20.09
N ASN A 346 33.01 3.46 20.38
CA ASN A 346 32.55 4.12 21.60
C ASN A 346 31.04 4.45 21.52
N GLY A 347 30.33 4.32 22.64
CA GLY A 347 28.91 4.67 22.75
C GLY A 347 27.93 3.79 21.96
N GLN A 348 28.39 2.65 21.42
CA GLN A 348 27.58 1.73 20.62
C GLN A 348 27.60 0.30 21.20
N LEU A 349 26.57 -0.48 20.85
CA LEU A 349 26.55 -1.92 21.12
C LEU A 349 27.49 -2.63 20.12
N ASN A 350 28.51 -3.30 20.65
CA ASN A 350 29.47 -4.07 19.85
C ASN A 350 29.21 -5.57 20.06
N LEU A 351 29.06 -6.35 18.97
CA LEU A 351 28.77 -7.78 19.02
C LEU A 351 29.97 -8.61 18.51
N ILE A 352 30.49 -9.50 19.36
CA ILE A 352 31.49 -10.50 18.97
C ILE A 352 30.77 -11.84 18.80
N ALA A 353 30.58 -12.27 17.56
CA ALA A 353 29.89 -13.50 17.20
C ALA A 353 30.78 -14.46 16.38
N GLY A 354 30.43 -15.75 16.37
CA GLY A 354 31.23 -16.81 15.76
C GLY A 354 30.81 -18.19 16.24
N ALA A 355 31.26 -19.24 15.55
CA ALA A 355 30.92 -20.63 15.87
C ALA A 355 31.31 -21.02 17.31
N PRO A 356 30.72 -22.09 17.88
CA PRO A 356 31.15 -22.61 19.19
C PRO A 356 32.66 -22.87 19.25
N ASP A 357 33.28 -22.62 20.41
CA ASP A 357 34.69 -22.90 20.72
C ASP A 357 35.78 -22.21 19.86
N VAL A 358 35.42 -21.23 19.03
CA VAL A 358 36.42 -20.48 18.21
C VAL A 358 37.15 -19.36 18.97
N GLY A 359 36.96 -19.25 20.29
CA GLY A 359 37.68 -18.28 21.13
C GLY A 359 37.04 -16.90 21.27
N LYS A 360 35.74 -16.74 21.02
CA LYS A 360 35.00 -15.47 21.21
C LYS A 360 35.22 -14.86 22.60
N THR A 361 35.02 -15.67 23.64
CA THR A 361 35.21 -15.27 25.04
C THR A 361 36.66 -14.84 25.29
N ARG A 362 37.64 -15.55 24.70
CA ARG A 362 39.06 -15.19 24.82
C ARG A 362 39.36 -13.86 24.15
N LEU A 363 38.85 -13.61 22.95
CA LEU A 363 39.01 -12.32 22.26
C LEU A 363 38.40 -11.18 23.07
N ALA A 364 37.17 -11.36 23.58
CA ALA A 364 36.51 -10.38 24.44
C ALA A 364 37.35 -10.06 25.69
N MET A 365 37.90 -11.08 26.34
CA MET A 365 38.79 -10.91 27.50
C MET A 365 40.11 -10.21 27.17
N VAL A 366 40.72 -10.51 26.01
CA VAL A 366 41.96 -9.84 25.57
C VAL A 366 41.71 -8.35 25.32
N LEU A 367 40.62 -8.01 24.62
CA LEU A 367 40.24 -6.62 24.38
C LEU A 367 39.90 -5.89 25.68
N ALA A 368 39.17 -6.54 26.59
CA ALA A 368 38.88 -6.03 27.92
C ALA A 368 40.18 -5.78 28.72
N SER A 369 41.15 -6.69 28.66
CA SER A 369 42.46 -6.53 29.30
C SER A 369 43.20 -5.31 28.78
N ILE A 370 43.32 -5.19 27.45
CA ILE A 370 44.01 -4.07 26.81
C ILE A 370 43.32 -2.76 27.19
N LYS A 371 41.98 -2.73 27.24
CA LYS A 371 41.27 -1.53 27.69
C LYS A 371 41.50 -1.22 29.16
N ALA A 372 41.55 -2.24 30.03
CA ALA A 372 41.78 -2.04 31.47
C ALA A 372 43.21 -1.55 31.76
N ASN A 373 44.19 -2.02 31.00
CA ASN A 373 45.62 -1.78 31.26
C ASN A 373 46.20 -0.60 30.49
N GLY A 374 45.63 -0.32 29.32
CA GLY A 374 46.40 0.27 28.23
C GLY A 374 47.35 -0.74 27.58
N GLY A 375 47.98 -0.33 26.49
CA GLY A 375 48.82 -1.18 25.64
C GLY A 375 48.48 -0.93 24.18
N SER A 376 48.93 -1.80 23.28
CA SER A 376 48.71 -1.62 21.84
C SER A 376 47.81 -2.69 21.23
N VAL A 377 47.01 -2.28 20.25
CA VAL A 377 46.22 -3.15 19.37
C VAL A 377 46.71 -3.02 17.94
N TRP A 378 46.61 -4.11 17.18
CA TRP A 378 46.83 -4.06 15.75
C TRP A 378 45.58 -3.51 15.04
N THR A 379 45.77 -2.52 14.19
CA THR A 379 44.74 -1.80 13.42
C THR A 379 45.10 -1.81 11.93
N ALA A 380 44.20 -1.34 11.07
CA ALA A 380 44.48 -1.12 9.65
C ALA A 380 45.67 -0.17 9.41
N GLU A 381 45.98 0.70 10.36
CA GLU A 381 47.12 1.63 10.32
C GLU A 381 48.35 1.14 11.13
N GLY A 382 48.37 -0.13 11.52
CA GLY A 382 49.44 -0.73 12.33
C GLY A 382 49.13 -0.72 13.84
N PHE A 383 50.16 -0.79 14.68
CA PHE A 383 49.94 -0.80 16.13
C PHE A 383 49.52 0.59 16.64
N LYS A 384 48.40 0.64 17.36
CA LYS A 384 47.88 1.86 18.01
C LYS A 384 47.76 1.64 19.51
N GLU A 385 48.16 2.66 20.27
CA GLU A 385 48.02 2.66 21.72
C GLU A 385 46.56 2.83 22.14
N VAL A 386 46.19 2.14 23.22
CA VAL A 386 44.87 2.16 23.84
C VAL A 386 44.99 2.89 25.16
N VAL A 387 44.16 3.92 25.35
CA VAL A 387 44.08 4.63 26.63
C VAL A 387 43.38 3.73 27.66
N PRO A 388 44.02 3.47 28.83
CA PRO A 388 43.42 2.69 29.90
C PRO A 388 42.06 3.24 30.33
N GLY A 389 41.13 2.36 30.68
CA GLY A 389 39.79 2.72 31.13
C GLY A 389 39.18 1.65 32.04
N LYS A 390 38.03 1.97 32.63
CA LYS A 390 37.32 1.05 33.51
C LYS A 390 36.55 0.03 32.68
N VAL A 391 36.66 -1.24 33.04
CA VAL A 391 35.96 -2.35 32.38
C VAL A 391 35.13 -3.10 33.42
N ILE A 392 33.90 -3.44 33.05
CA ILE A 392 33.06 -4.37 33.82
C ILE A 392 32.81 -5.58 32.93
N TYR A 393 33.17 -6.76 33.43
CA TYR A 393 32.97 -8.02 32.74
C TYR A 393 31.87 -8.82 33.44
N TYR A 394 30.82 -9.09 32.70
CA TYR A 394 29.68 -9.90 33.13
C TYR A 394 29.78 -11.26 32.45
N SER A 395 29.80 -12.34 33.25
CA SER A 395 29.67 -13.71 32.72
C SER A 395 28.49 -14.42 33.38
N VAL A 396 27.79 -15.20 32.56
CA VAL A 396 26.73 -16.12 33.00
C VAL A 396 27.20 -17.58 32.92
N GLU A 397 28.26 -17.85 32.17
CA GLU A 397 28.78 -19.20 31.91
C GLU A 397 29.94 -19.58 32.83
N ASP A 398 30.79 -18.60 33.18
CA ASP A 398 32.03 -18.84 33.92
C ASP A 398 31.94 -18.35 35.38
N ALA A 399 32.43 -19.18 36.30
CA ALA A 399 32.65 -18.77 37.69
C ALA A 399 33.71 -17.65 37.81
N LYS A 400 33.57 -16.79 38.82
CA LYS A 400 34.50 -15.68 39.11
C LYS A 400 35.96 -16.11 39.19
N GLU A 401 36.24 -17.29 39.75
CA GLU A 401 37.60 -17.81 39.93
C GLU A 401 38.24 -18.21 38.59
N SER A 402 37.46 -18.83 37.70
CA SER A 402 37.89 -19.18 36.34
C SER A 402 38.21 -17.93 35.54
N LEU A 403 37.38 -16.89 35.66
CA LEU A 403 37.65 -15.58 35.04
C LEU A 403 38.88 -14.91 35.62
N ALA A 404 39.07 -14.96 36.94
CA ALA A 404 40.26 -14.40 37.59
C ALA A 404 41.55 -15.08 37.10
N TYR A 405 41.56 -16.40 36.93
CA TYR A 405 42.70 -17.13 36.36
C TYR A 405 43.07 -16.61 34.96
N TRP A 406 42.07 -16.40 34.10
CA TRP A 406 42.29 -15.87 32.76
C TRP A 406 42.70 -14.39 32.78
N CYS A 407 42.14 -13.60 33.69
CA CYS A 407 42.54 -12.21 33.89
C CYS A 407 44.03 -12.11 34.29
N ASP A 408 44.51 -12.98 35.16
CA ASP A 408 45.92 -13.04 35.55
C ASP A 408 46.81 -13.48 34.39
N LYS A 409 46.38 -14.49 33.63
CA LYS A 409 47.09 -14.97 32.42
C LYS A 409 47.27 -13.87 31.37
N VAL A 410 46.29 -12.99 31.20
CA VAL A 410 46.33 -11.88 30.24
C VAL A 410 46.90 -10.60 30.89
N GLY A 411 47.27 -10.66 32.18
CA GLY A 411 47.95 -9.58 32.90
C GLY A 411 47.06 -8.37 33.25
N ILE A 412 45.78 -8.59 33.52
CA ILE A 412 44.83 -7.49 33.77
C ILE A 412 45.13 -6.76 35.08
N ASN A 413 45.13 -5.43 35.03
CA ASN A 413 45.15 -4.52 36.16
C ASN A 413 43.80 -4.60 36.88
N ARG A 414 43.81 -5.36 37.97
CA ARG A 414 42.64 -5.62 38.81
C ARG A 414 41.98 -4.36 39.36
N ALA A 415 42.67 -3.22 39.44
CA ALA A 415 42.06 -1.95 39.88
C ALA A 415 41.08 -1.36 38.84
N ASN A 416 41.26 -1.69 37.56
CA ASN A 416 40.48 -1.15 36.46
C ASN A 416 39.41 -2.12 35.93
N MET A 417 39.34 -3.35 36.46
CA MET A 417 38.35 -4.35 36.05
C MET A 417 37.49 -4.81 37.23
N LYS A 418 36.16 -4.79 37.05
CA LYS A 418 35.21 -5.43 37.96
C LYS A 418 34.60 -6.66 37.29
N ILE A 419 34.53 -7.78 38.02
CA ILE A 419 33.93 -9.03 37.53
C ILE A 419 32.65 -9.27 38.32
N ASN A 420 31.56 -9.57 37.62
CA ASN A 420 30.34 -10.04 38.25
C ASN A 420 29.92 -11.38 37.62
N ASP A 421 29.62 -12.36 38.48
CA ASP A 421 28.91 -13.57 38.10
C ASP A 421 27.45 -13.38 38.47
N MET A 422 26.56 -13.74 37.57
CA MET A 422 25.12 -13.73 37.86
C MET A 422 24.73 -15.15 38.28
N PRO A 423 24.39 -15.41 39.55
CA PRO A 423 23.84 -16.69 39.94
C PRO A 423 22.43 -16.82 39.35
N SER A 424 22.32 -17.47 38.19
CA SER A 424 21.07 -17.87 37.53
C SER A 424 20.13 -16.72 37.09
N PHE A 425 19.61 -16.83 35.87
CA PHE A 425 18.82 -15.82 35.15
C PHE A 425 17.38 -15.62 35.69
N PHE A 426 17.10 -15.91 36.96
CA PHE A 426 15.78 -15.72 37.58
C PHE A 426 15.82 -14.62 38.64
N GLY A 427 15.74 -13.37 38.17
CA GLY A 427 15.33 -12.25 39.01
C GLY A 427 16.18 -11.00 38.85
N ILE A 428 16.04 -10.27 37.73
CA ILE A 428 16.34 -8.83 37.68
C ILE A 428 15.32 -8.13 36.77
N LEU A 429 14.25 -7.65 37.38
CA LEU A 429 13.59 -6.38 37.07
C LEU A 429 13.14 -5.80 38.42
N GLU A 430 14.10 -5.40 39.25
CA GLU A 430 13.82 -4.40 40.28
C GLU A 430 14.78 -3.23 40.07
N GLU A 431 14.16 -2.06 40.06
CA GLU A 431 14.68 -0.75 39.71
C GLU A 431 15.99 -0.43 40.42
N VAL A 432 16.96 0.09 39.67
CA VAL A 432 18.04 0.89 40.24
C VAL A 432 17.88 2.31 39.74
N LYS A 433 17.42 3.17 40.65
CA LYS A 433 17.45 4.64 40.55
C LYS A 433 18.86 5.19 40.56
#